data_AF-A0A024U6Y9-F1
#
_entry.id   AF-A0A024U6Y9-F1
#
_cell.length_a   1.000
_cell.length_b   1.000
_cell.length_c   1.000
_cell.angle_alpha   90.00
_cell.angle_beta   90.00
_cell.angle_gamma   90.00
#
_symmetry.space_group_name_H-M   'P 1'
#
loop_
_entity.id
_entity.type
_entity.pdbx_description
1 polymer ?
#
loop_
_entity_poly.entity_id
_entity_poly.type
_entity_poly.pdbx_seq_one_letter_code
_entity_poly.pdbx_strand_id
1 'polypeptide(L)'
;MLCSKDNLLAAVRTSSALELVLSFVLLVIGVSLVTSTHFRMALGPSVGSAGGGCLFLAILYVVPAWFAHYAAKYHNKFMLLVHTVLLGGIVALQLIIGGATYASALPSFSYDFVGTCLVNAYLRNETLRAACQEYFESDEYAGLMLAWQTYFNETLETQTASNMVTVLQDNSVCCGLGPPEHCRPDYRPFPTTFPSTDAAVRQACSTKSGYYPASPSCYKGGSCAYDYPMGSCGLVGVAGNSMGCAKAFHQHFSYSMRSVSLGLMGMTSLPLLMVLLSLCLLFKRKDEDVLPSMTTSGMFHSRARVYVAGDVRRIERIDF
;
A
#
# COMPACT_ATOMS: atom_id res chain seq x y z
N MET A 1 -28.12 8.36 -26.88
CA MET A 1 -28.26 9.31 -25.74
C MET A 1 -27.68 8.67 -24.47
N LEU A 2 -26.41 8.89 -24.15
CA LEU A 2 -25.81 8.34 -22.91
C LEU A 2 -26.45 8.90 -21.62
N CYS A 3 -26.96 10.14 -21.66
CA CYS A 3 -27.51 10.83 -20.49
C CYS A 3 -29.04 10.75 -20.36
N SER A 4 -29.70 9.69 -20.85
CA SER A 4 -31.14 9.51 -20.58
C SER A 4 -31.38 9.27 -19.08
N LYS A 5 -32.59 9.61 -18.57
CA LYS A 5 -32.93 9.42 -17.14
C LYS A 5 -32.79 7.94 -16.75
N ASP A 6 -33.24 7.04 -17.62
CA ASP A 6 -33.22 5.59 -17.39
C ASP A 6 -31.80 5.02 -17.39
N ASN A 7 -30.92 5.51 -18.29
CA ASN A 7 -29.52 5.10 -18.31
C ASN A 7 -28.78 5.56 -17.06
N LEU A 8 -29.02 6.79 -16.59
CA LEU A 8 -28.43 7.30 -15.35
C LEU A 8 -28.95 6.54 -14.12
N LEU A 9 -30.23 6.17 -14.10
CA LEU A 9 -30.82 5.32 -13.08
C LEU A 9 -30.18 3.94 -13.04
N ALA A 10 -30.00 3.30 -14.20
CA ALA A 10 -29.31 2.04 -14.32
C ALA A 10 -27.85 2.16 -13.84
N ALA A 11 -27.17 3.26 -14.21
CA ALA A 11 -25.79 3.52 -13.79
C ALA A 11 -25.64 3.63 -12.27
N VAL A 12 -26.53 4.35 -11.57
CA VAL A 12 -26.48 4.43 -10.09
C VAL A 12 -26.82 3.09 -9.44
N ARG A 13 -27.67 2.26 -10.05
CA ARG A 13 -27.86 0.87 -9.55
C ARG A 13 -26.59 0.06 -9.71
N THR A 14 -25.92 0.15 -10.86
CA THR A 14 -24.65 -0.56 -11.08
C THR A 14 -23.52 -0.03 -10.21
N SER A 15 -23.52 1.25 -9.84
CA SER A 15 -22.50 1.83 -8.96
C SER A 15 -22.50 1.12 -7.60
N SER A 16 -23.68 0.84 -7.03
CA SER A 16 -23.79 0.12 -5.75
C SER A 16 -23.09 -1.24 -5.76
N ALA A 17 -23.22 -2.01 -6.86
CA ALA A 17 -22.54 -3.30 -7.00
C ALA A 17 -21.03 -3.13 -7.18
N LEU A 18 -20.60 -2.15 -7.97
CA LEU A 18 -19.18 -1.87 -8.20
C LEU A 18 -18.47 -1.35 -6.94
N GLU A 19 -19.15 -0.55 -6.12
CA GLU A 19 -18.65 -0.09 -4.83
C GLU A 19 -18.42 -1.25 -3.85
N LEU A 20 -19.29 -2.27 -3.86
CA LEU A 20 -19.07 -3.49 -3.07
C LEU A 20 -17.90 -4.32 -3.60
N VAL A 21 -17.68 -4.35 -4.91
CA VAL A 21 -16.48 -5.00 -5.49
C VAL A 21 -15.21 -4.24 -5.08
N LEU A 22 -15.22 -2.91 -5.15
CA LEU A 22 -14.09 -2.09 -4.67
C LEU A 22 -13.83 -2.27 -3.18
N SER A 23 -14.88 -2.33 -2.36
CA SER A 23 -14.81 -2.65 -0.94
C SER A 23 -14.07 -3.97 -0.70
N PHE A 24 -14.45 -5.02 -1.43
CA PHE A 24 -13.79 -6.33 -1.32
C PHE A 24 -12.32 -6.30 -1.76
N VAL A 25 -11.99 -5.63 -2.87
CA VAL A 25 -10.61 -5.49 -3.33
C VAL A 25 -9.75 -4.74 -2.30
N LEU A 26 -10.26 -3.64 -1.75
CA LEU A 26 -9.57 -2.88 -0.70
C LEU A 26 -9.41 -3.69 0.59
N LEU A 27 -10.38 -4.55 0.92
CA LEU A 27 -10.27 -5.47 2.05
C LEU A 27 -9.12 -6.45 1.85
N VAL A 28 -9.02 -7.08 0.68
CA VAL A 28 -7.94 -8.04 0.37
C VAL A 28 -6.57 -7.35 0.40
N ILE A 29 -6.45 -6.16 -0.20
CA ILE A 29 -5.21 -5.38 -0.16
C ILE A 29 -4.88 -5.00 1.29
N GLY A 30 -5.86 -4.51 2.05
CA GLY A 30 -5.71 -4.10 3.44
C GLY A 30 -5.22 -5.24 4.34
N VAL A 31 -5.85 -6.42 4.26
CA VAL A 31 -5.42 -7.62 4.99
C VAL A 31 -3.99 -7.97 4.60
N SER A 32 -3.70 -8.06 3.31
CA SER A 32 -2.38 -8.45 2.80
C SER A 32 -1.26 -7.53 3.31
N LEU A 33 -1.50 -6.21 3.32
CA LEU A 33 -0.53 -5.23 3.82
C LEU A 33 -0.35 -5.29 5.34
N VAL A 34 -1.42 -5.49 6.11
CA VAL A 34 -1.35 -5.59 7.57
C VAL A 34 -0.62 -6.87 8.02
N THR A 35 -0.90 -7.99 7.35
CA THR A 35 -0.27 -9.29 7.67
C THR A 35 1.15 -9.43 7.13
N SER A 36 1.55 -8.58 6.18
CA SER A 36 2.88 -8.64 5.57
C SER A 36 3.97 -8.03 6.48
N THR A 37 4.55 -8.87 7.33
CA THR A 37 5.68 -8.53 8.21
C THR A 37 6.90 -8.02 7.44
N HIS A 38 7.25 -8.66 6.33
CA HIS A 38 8.43 -8.31 5.54
C HIS A 38 8.42 -6.87 5.01
N PHE A 39 7.32 -6.43 4.42
CA PHE A 39 7.20 -5.04 3.95
C PHE A 39 7.26 -4.04 5.10
N ARG A 40 6.69 -4.37 6.27
CA ARG A 40 6.75 -3.51 7.46
C ARG A 40 8.15 -3.42 8.05
N MET A 41 8.94 -4.49 7.95
CA MET A 41 10.36 -4.47 8.33
C MET A 41 11.19 -3.68 7.32
N ALA A 42 10.98 -3.87 6.02
CA ALA A 42 11.79 -3.24 4.97
C ALA A 42 11.47 -1.74 4.75
N LEU A 43 10.18 -1.36 4.77
CA LEU A 43 9.72 0.01 4.47
C LEU A 43 9.16 0.75 5.70
N GLY A 44 9.13 0.08 6.86
CA GLY A 44 8.69 0.65 8.13
C GLY A 44 7.17 0.57 8.38
N PRO A 45 6.70 1.21 9.47
CA PRO A 45 5.34 1.05 9.98
C PRO A 45 4.28 1.69 9.08
N SER A 46 4.68 2.60 8.18
CA SER A 46 3.78 3.27 7.24
C SER A 46 2.97 2.29 6.40
N VAL A 47 3.55 1.13 6.05
CA VAL A 47 2.86 0.06 5.31
C VAL A 47 1.70 -0.53 6.11
N GLY A 48 1.89 -0.75 7.41
CA GLY A 48 0.82 -1.23 8.29
C GLY A 48 -0.31 -0.23 8.40
N SER A 49 0.02 1.06 8.55
CA SER A 49 -0.97 2.15 8.55
C SER A 49 -1.74 2.25 7.24
N ALA A 50 -1.06 2.07 6.09
CA ALA A 50 -1.70 2.02 4.77
C ALA A 50 -2.69 0.86 4.65
N GLY A 51 -2.28 -0.33 5.11
CA GLY A 51 -3.15 -1.50 5.18
C GLY A 51 -4.38 -1.27 6.05
N GLY A 52 -4.21 -0.69 7.25
CA GLY A 52 -5.31 -0.28 8.12
C GLY A 52 -6.24 0.74 7.47
N GLY A 53 -5.69 1.72 6.74
CA GLY A 53 -6.46 2.67 5.94
C GLY A 53 -7.30 1.99 4.86
N CYS A 54 -6.75 0.99 4.15
CA CYS A 54 -7.49 0.22 3.16
C CYS A 54 -8.64 -0.58 3.78
N LEU A 55 -8.43 -1.20 4.95
CA LEU A 55 -9.50 -1.91 5.70
C LEU A 55 -10.62 -0.95 6.13
N PHE A 56 -10.25 0.23 6.63
CA PHE A 56 -11.21 1.25 7.01
C PHE A 56 -12.04 1.71 5.80
N LEU A 57 -11.40 2.00 4.67
CA LEU A 57 -12.08 2.36 3.43
C LEU A 57 -12.99 1.24 2.92
N ALA A 58 -12.55 -0.01 2.99
CA ALA A 58 -13.34 -1.17 2.58
C ALA A 58 -14.70 -1.21 3.31
N ILE A 59 -14.69 -1.04 4.64
CA ILE A 59 -15.93 -0.98 5.43
C ILE A 59 -16.75 0.27 5.05
N LEU A 60 -16.08 1.41 4.88
CA LEU A 60 -16.74 2.68 4.60
C LEU A 60 -17.47 2.68 3.25
N TYR A 61 -16.96 1.97 2.23
CA TYR A 61 -17.58 1.84 0.90
C TYR A 61 -18.96 1.17 0.92
N VAL A 62 -19.28 0.37 1.94
CA VAL A 62 -20.60 -0.29 2.07
C VAL A 62 -21.72 0.73 2.31
N VAL A 63 -21.41 1.81 3.04
CA VAL A 63 -22.37 2.85 3.41
C VAL A 63 -22.89 3.62 2.18
N PRO A 64 -22.07 4.26 1.32
CA PRO A 64 -22.54 4.92 0.12
C PRO A 64 -23.19 3.94 -0.87
N ALA A 65 -22.74 2.68 -0.95
CA ALA A 65 -23.35 1.68 -1.82
C ALA A 65 -24.82 1.42 -1.42
N TRP A 66 -25.10 1.34 -0.12
CA TRP A 66 -26.44 1.24 0.43
C TRP A 66 -27.29 2.47 0.02
N PHE A 67 -26.76 3.68 0.21
CA PHE A 67 -27.45 4.91 -0.20
C PHE A 67 -27.72 4.95 -1.71
N ALA A 68 -26.78 4.53 -2.56
CA ALA A 68 -26.95 4.47 -4.02
C ALA A 68 -28.09 3.53 -4.41
N HIS A 69 -28.12 2.33 -3.82
CA HIS A 69 -29.16 1.34 -4.06
C HIS A 69 -30.56 1.91 -3.74
N TYR A 70 -30.71 2.50 -2.55
CA TYR A 70 -31.99 3.05 -2.11
C TYR A 70 -32.38 4.34 -2.85
N ALA A 71 -31.42 5.20 -3.19
CA ALA A 71 -31.64 6.39 -4.02
C ALA A 71 -32.15 6.03 -5.43
N ALA A 72 -31.67 4.92 -5.99
CA ALA A 72 -32.10 4.43 -7.29
C ALA A 72 -33.41 3.62 -7.26
N LYS A 73 -33.72 2.97 -6.14
CA LYS A 73 -34.97 2.23 -5.93
C LYS A 73 -36.16 3.15 -5.64
N TYR A 74 -35.97 4.13 -4.75
CA TYR A 74 -37.04 5.02 -4.28
C TYR A 74 -37.02 6.40 -4.92
N HIS A 75 -36.13 6.63 -5.89
CA HIS A 75 -36.02 7.91 -6.58
C HIS A 75 -35.76 9.13 -5.64
N ASN A 76 -35.14 8.90 -4.49
CA ASN A 76 -34.91 9.92 -3.46
C ASN A 76 -33.63 10.73 -3.74
N LYS A 77 -33.75 12.07 -3.92
CA LYS A 77 -32.58 12.93 -4.20
C LYS A 77 -31.70 13.17 -2.98
N PHE A 78 -32.27 13.23 -1.78
CA PHE A 78 -31.48 13.40 -0.55
C PHE A 78 -30.50 12.23 -0.37
N MET A 79 -30.99 10.99 -0.53
CA MET A 79 -30.13 9.80 -0.49
C MET A 79 -29.04 9.83 -1.57
N LEU A 80 -29.36 10.33 -2.77
CA LEU A 80 -28.39 10.49 -3.85
C LEU A 80 -27.32 11.54 -3.53
N LEU A 81 -27.71 12.65 -2.89
CA LEU A 81 -26.78 13.68 -2.43
C LEU A 81 -25.85 13.14 -1.35
N VAL A 82 -26.39 12.44 -0.35
CA VAL A 82 -25.61 11.79 0.71
C VAL A 82 -24.62 10.79 0.11
N HIS A 83 -25.07 9.93 -0.80
CA HIS A 83 -24.21 9.02 -1.55
C HIS A 83 -23.05 9.77 -2.24
N THR A 84 -23.36 10.85 -2.96
CA THR A 84 -22.36 11.65 -3.71
C THR A 84 -21.31 12.27 -2.78
N VAL A 85 -21.74 12.85 -1.65
CA VAL A 85 -20.84 13.48 -0.67
C VAL A 85 -19.94 12.43 -0.01
N LEU A 86 -20.52 11.31 0.44
CA LEU A 86 -19.76 10.22 1.06
C LEU A 86 -18.74 9.63 0.08
N LEU A 87 -19.16 9.33 -1.15
CA LEU A 87 -18.28 8.76 -2.16
C LEU A 87 -17.14 9.73 -2.55
N GLY A 88 -17.44 11.04 -2.65
CA GLY A 88 -16.41 12.07 -2.85
C GLY A 88 -15.40 12.14 -1.71
N GLY A 89 -15.85 12.04 -0.46
CA GLY A 89 -14.98 11.97 0.71
C GLY A 89 -14.09 10.73 0.72
N ILE A 90 -14.65 9.57 0.38
CA ILE A 90 -13.90 8.31 0.24
C ILE A 90 -12.83 8.42 -0.85
N VAL A 91 -13.15 9.01 -2.01
CA VAL A 91 -12.16 9.26 -3.08
C VAL A 91 -10.99 10.09 -2.57
N ALA A 92 -11.27 11.18 -1.84
CA ALA A 92 -10.22 12.02 -1.27
C ALA A 92 -9.34 11.24 -0.27
N LEU A 93 -9.94 10.48 0.64
CA LEU A 93 -9.20 9.65 1.60
C LEU A 93 -8.36 8.57 0.91
N GLN A 94 -8.89 7.92 -0.12
CA GLN A 94 -8.16 6.90 -0.89
C GLN A 94 -6.97 7.49 -1.64
N LEU A 95 -7.11 8.70 -2.20
CA LEU A 95 -5.98 9.43 -2.80
C LEU A 95 -4.91 9.80 -1.76
N ILE A 96 -5.31 10.24 -0.57
CA ILE A 96 -4.37 10.57 0.52
C ILE A 96 -3.62 9.31 0.97
N ILE A 97 -4.33 8.19 1.21
CA ILE A 97 -3.72 6.93 1.62
C ILE A 97 -2.78 6.41 0.51
N GLY A 98 -3.24 6.37 -0.74
CA GLY A 98 -2.44 5.94 -1.88
C GLY A 98 -1.20 6.82 -2.08
N GLY A 99 -1.34 8.14 -2.00
CA GLY A 99 -0.25 9.09 -2.14
C GLY A 99 0.78 9.02 -1.01
N ALA A 100 0.33 8.91 0.24
CA ALA A 100 1.21 8.76 1.39
C ALA A 100 1.99 7.43 1.35
N THR A 101 1.33 6.35 0.93
CA THR A 101 1.97 5.02 0.76
C THR A 101 2.97 5.04 -0.38
N TYR A 102 2.67 5.74 -1.47
CA TYR A 102 3.61 5.93 -2.57
C TYR A 102 4.86 6.70 -2.11
N ALA A 103 4.66 7.78 -1.36
CA ALA A 103 5.74 8.61 -0.84
C ALA A 103 6.63 7.85 0.15
N SER A 104 6.07 7.02 1.03
CA SER A 104 6.85 6.21 1.97
C SER A 104 7.67 5.10 1.30
N ALA A 105 7.31 4.70 0.08
CA ALA A 105 8.09 3.78 -0.73
C ALA A 105 9.22 4.48 -1.52
N LEU A 106 9.42 5.78 -1.39
CA LEU A 106 10.56 6.48 -1.97
C LEU A 106 11.81 6.27 -1.09
N PRO A 107 12.98 5.91 -1.67
CA PRO A 107 14.20 5.79 -0.88
C PRO A 107 14.65 7.16 -0.39
N SER A 108 15.24 7.20 0.81
CA SER A 108 15.84 8.43 1.36
C SER A 108 17.12 8.79 0.62
N PHE A 109 17.82 7.77 0.11
CA PHE A 109 19.07 7.89 -0.63
C PHE A 109 18.88 7.48 -2.08
N SER A 110 19.59 8.13 -3.02
CA SER A 110 19.52 7.72 -4.42
C SER A 110 20.08 6.29 -4.60
N TYR A 111 19.45 5.50 -5.48
CA TYR A 111 19.87 4.12 -5.72
C TYR A 111 21.30 4.01 -6.28
N ASP A 112 21.83 5.07 -6.89
CA ASP A 112 23.21 5.10 -7.39
C ASP A 112 24.21 5.34 -6.27
N PHE A 113 23.87 6.20 -5.32
CA PHE A 113 24.65 6.40 -4.09
C PHE A 113 24.69 5.12 -3.26
N VAL A 114 23.53 4.50 -3.01
CA VAL A 114 23.44 3.23 -2.28
C VAL A 114 24.24 2.13 -2.99
N GLY A 115 24.13 2.03 -4.32
CA GLY A 115 24.92 1.08 -5.10
C GLY A 115 26.43 1.26 -4.92
N THR A 116 26.89 2.52 -4.91
CA THR A 116 28.31 2.85 -4.67
C THR A 116 28.75 2.41 -3.28
N CYS A 117 27.92 2.66 -2.26
CA CYS A 117 28.24 2.28 -0.89
C CYS A 117 28.30 0.77 -0.65
N LEU A 118 27.66 -0.05 -1.49
CA LEU A 118 27.62 -1.50 -1.33
C LEU A 118 28.77 -2.24 -2.02
N VAL A 119 29.58 -1.56 -2.84
CA VAL A 119 30.69 -2.18 -3.60
C VAL A 119 31.99 -2.17 -2.79
N ASN A 120 32.67 -3.33 -2.73
CA ASN A 120 33.91 -3.51 -1.97
C ASN A 120 35.00 -2.48 -2.33
N ALA A 121 35.30 -2.32 -3.62
CA ALA A 121 36.39 -1.47 -4.08
C ALA A 121 36.24 0.00 -3.64
N TYR A 122 35.01 0.51 -3.54
CA TYR A 122 34.77 1.90 -3.16
C TYR A 122 34.94 2.15 -1.67
N LEU A 123 34.58 1.18 -0.82
CA LEU A 123 34.73 1.31 0.64
C LEU A 123 36.16 1.18 1.13
N ARG A 124 37.10 0.76 0.28
CA ARG A 124 38.55 0.84 0.56
C ARG A 124 39.05 2.28 0.60
N ASN A 125 38.33 3.22 -0.02
CA ASN A 125 38.64 4.64 0.06
C ASN A 125 37.97 5.24 1.30
N GLU A 126 38.77 5.84 2.19
CA GLU A 126 38.27 6.39 3.46
C GLU A 126 37.25 7.52 3.28
N THR A 127 37.39 8.34 2.23
CA THR A 127 36.47 9.45 1.97
C THR A 127 35.09 8.95 1.56
N LEU A 128 35.04 7.96 0.66
CA LEU A 128 33.79 7.31 0.25
C LEU A 128 33.18 6.53 1.41
N ARG A 129 34.00 5.82 2.19
CA ARG A 129 33.55 5.12 3.39
C ARG A 129 32.89 6.06 4.40
N ALA A 130 33.48 7.24 4.62
CA ALA A 130 32.90 8.26 5.50
C ALA A 130 31.58 8.82 4.94
N ALA A 131 31.48 9.05 3.63
CA ALA A 131 30.23 9.48 3.01
C ALA A 131 29.11 8.43 3.13
N CYS A 132 29.45 7.14 3.00
CA CYS A 132 28.50 6.03 3.12
C CYS A 132 28.05 5.73 4.55
N GLN A 133 28.72 6.32 5.56
CA GLN A 133 28.40 6.07 6.95
C GLN A 133 26.97 6.49 7.31
N GLU A 134 26.50 7.62 6.77
CA GLU A 134 25.13 8.09 7.00
C GLU A 134 24.09 7.07 6.51
N TYR A 135 24.33 6.44 5.36
CA TYR A 135 23.46 5.39 4.84
C TYR A 135 23.44 4.16 5.76
N PHE A 136 24.61 3.63 6.14
CA PHE A 136 24.68 2.45 7.00
C PHE A 136 24.13 2.69 8.41
N GLU A 137 24.20 3.94 8.89
CA GLU A 137 23.66 4.30 10.20
C GLU A 137 22.17 4.65 10.18
N SER A 138 21.56 4.76 8.99
CA SER A 138 20.16 5.14 8.79
C SER A 138 19.16 4.05 9.24
N ASP A 139 17.94 4.50 9.54
CA ASP A 139 16.83 3.62 9.87
C ASP A 139 16.37 2.79 8.66
N GLU A 140 16.55 3.29 7.44
CA GLU A 140 16.26 2.58 6.19
C GLU A 140 17.14 1.33 6.06
N TYR A 141 18.46 1.46 6.25
CA TYR A 141 19.37 0.32 6.21
C TYR A 141 19.11 -0.66 7.37
N ALA A 142 18.81 -0.14 8.57
CA ALA A 142 18.45 -0.97 9.71
C ALA A 142 17.17 -1.81 9.45
N GLY A 143 16.14 -1.22 8.84
CA GLY A 143 14.92 -1.94 8.45
C GLY A 143 15.18 -3.04 7.40
N LEU A 144 16.00 -2.73 6.39
CA LEU A 144 16.43 -3.71 5.39
C LEU A 144 17.21 -4.87 6.03
N MET A 145 18.06 -4.57 7.01
CA MET A 145 18.83 -5.57 7.74
C MET A 145 17.97 -6.50 8.58
N LEU A 146 17.00 -5.94 9.29
CA LEU A 146 16.01 -6.70 10.02
C LEU A 146 15.22 -7.64 9.09
N ALA A 147 14.72 -7.10 7.99
CA ALA A 147 13.99 -7.87 6.99
C ALA A 147 14.86 -8.98 6.38
N TRP A 148 16.10 -8.68 6.00
CA TRP A 148 17.02 -9.64 5.40
C TRP A 148 17.39 -10.78 6.34
N GLN A 149 17.70 -10.48 7.60
CA GLN A 149 17.97 -11.49 8.63
C GLN A 149 16.77 -12.41 8.84
N THR A 150 15.57 -11.84 8.82
CA THR A 150 14.33 -12.64 8.96
C THR A 150 14.15 -13.57 7.76
N TYR A 151 14.31 -13.06 6.53
CA TYR A 151 14.31 -13.90 5.33
C TYR A 151 15.38 -14.97 5.39
N PHE A 152 16.60 -14.63 5.80
CA PHE A 152 17.69 -15.59 5.92
C PHE A 152 17.30 -16.76 6.82
N ASN A 153 16.80 -16.48 8.03
CA ASN A 153 16.38 -17.50 8.98
C ASN A 153 15.24 -18.36 8.41
N GLU A 154 14.26 -17.75 7.75
CA GLU A 154 13.19 -18.48 7.08
C GLU A 154 13.70 -19.36 5.93
N THR A 155 14.76 -18.97 5.22
CA THR A 155 15.37 -19.81 4.17
C THR A 155 16.03 -21.07 4.73
N LEU A 156 16.46 -21.04 6.00
CA LEU A 156 17.00 -22.23 6.67
C LEU A 156 15.91 -23.25 7.00
N GLU A 157 14.67 -22.79 7.15
CA GLU A 157 13.51 -23.62 7.48
C GLU A 157 12.69 -24.03 6.24
N THR A 158 12.53 -23.13 5.28
CA THR A 158 11.59 -23.27 4.16
C THR A 158 12.22 -22.92 2.80
N GLN A 159 12.08 -23.83 1.83
CA GLN A 159 12.63 -23.66 0.47
C GLN A 159 12.02 -22.48 -0.31
N THR A 160 10.79 -22.06 -0.01
CA THR A 160 10.10 -20.99 -0.75
C THR A 160 10.71 -19.61 -0.54
N ALA A 161 11.14 -19.30 0.70
CA ALA A 161 11.83 -18.05 1.03
C ALA A 161 13.19 -17.94 0.30
N SER A 162 13.88 -19.08 0.14
CA SER A 162 15.14 -19.15 -0.62
C SER A 162 14.99 -18.69 -2.07
N ASN A 163 13.89 -19.04 -2.74
CA ASN A 163 13.76 -18.77 -4.18
C ASN A 163 13.73 -17.28 -4.51
N MET A 164 13.02 -16.46 -3.72
CA MET A 164 12.94 -15.01 -3.99
C MET A 164 14.32 -14.35 -3.84
N VAL A 165 15.04 -14.67 -2.76
CA VAL A 165 16.32 -14.05 -2.49
C VAL A 165 17.39 -14.54 -3.46
N THR A 166 17.41 -15.83 -3.81
CA THR A 166 18.33 -16.34 -4.83
C THR A 166 18.10 -15.67 -6.18
N VAL A 167 16.85 -15.55 -6.62
CA VAL A 167 16.52 -14.83 -7.87
C VAL A 167 16.94 -13.37 -7.80
N LEU A 168 16.78 -12.71 -6.64
CA LEU A 168 17.21 -11.33 -6.45
C LEU A 168 18.73 -11.18 -6.56
N GLN A 169 19.48 -12.09 -5.92
CA GLN A 169 20.94 -12.12 -5.93
C GLN A 169 21.49 -12.37 -7.34
N ASP A 170 20.91 -13.34 -8.06
CA ASP A 170 21.32 -13.70 -9.42
C ASP A 170 21.06 -12.57 -10.40
N ASN A 171 19.87 -11.97 -10.37
CA ASN A 171 19.50 -10.87 -11.27
C ASN A 171 20.29 -9.58 -11.01
N SER A 172 20.72 -9.37 -9.77
CA SER A 172 21.38 -8.12 -9.34
C SER A 172 22.89 -8.26 -9.17
N VAL A 173 23.43 -9.46 -9.40
CA VAL A 173 24.86 -9.79 -9.27
C VAL A 173 25.43 -9.30 -7.93
N CYS A 174 24.74 -9.66 -6.84
CA CYS A 174 25.08 -9.23 -5.48
C CYS A 174 25.05 -10.41 -4.50
N CYS A 175 25.68 -10.27 -3.34
CA CYS A 175 25.69 -11.31 -2.31
C CYS A 175 25.63 -10.73 -0.91
N GLY A 176 24.83 -11.37 -0.04
CA GLY A 176 24.49 -10.83 1.29
C GLY A 176 23.81 -9.47 1.22
N LEU A 177 23.44 -8.91 2.37
CA LEU A 177 22.81 -7.58 2.39
C LEU A 177 23.84 -6.46 2.27
N GLY A 178 24.79 -6.44 3.19
CA GLY A 178 25.81 -5.40 3.32
C GLY A 178 27.01 -5.60 2.40
N PRO A 179 27.94 -4.62 2.39
CA PRO A 179 29.17 -4.71 1.60
C PRO A 179 30.05 -5.87 2.12
N PRO A 180 30.76 -6.59 1.23
CA PRO A 180 31.65 -7.66 1.64
C PRO A 180 32.87 -7.13 2.41
N GLU A 181 33.39 -7.91 3.38
CA GLU A 181 34.60 -7.64 4.16
C GLU A 181 34.64 -6.29 4.90
N HIS A 182 33.49 -5.64 5.03
CA HIS A 182 33.34 -4.32 5.63
C HIS A 182 32.37 -4.32 6.82
N CYS A 183 32.29 -5.43 7.55
CA CYS A 183 31.48 -5.49 8.76
C CYS A 183 31.93 -4.44 9.77
N ARG A 184 30.99 -3.60 10.22
CA ARG A 184 31.20 -2.61 11.28
C ARG A 184 30.27 -2.96 12.45
N PRO A 185 30.78 -3.02 13.69
CA PRO A 185 29.93 -3.28 14.83
C PRO A 185 28.94 -2.12 15.01
N ASP A 186 27.65 -2.44 15.09
CA ASP A 186 26.59 -1.51 15.44
C ASP A 186 25.75 -2.09 16.56
N TYR A 187 26.01 -1.64 17.79
CA TYR A 187 25.33 -2.07 19.01
C TYR A 187 24.08 -1.24 19.33
N ARG A 188 23.70 -0.29 18.47
CA ARG A 188 22.47 0.46 18.68
C ARG A 188 21.27 -0.49 18.49
N PRO A 189 20.20 -0.33 19.28
CA PRO A 189 18.99 -1.12 19.06
C PRO A 189 18.36 -0.78 17.72
N PHE A 190 17.61 -1.72 17.13
CA PHE A 190 16.75 -1.41 15.98
C PHE A 190 15.77 -0.29 16.36
N PRO A 191 15.41 0.61 15.42
CA PRO A 191 14.43 1.66 15.70
C PRO A 191 13.11 1.05 16.17
N THR A 192 12.51 1.62 17.22
CA THR A 192 11.26 1.12 17.82
C THR A 192 10.06 1.18 16.88
N THR A 193 10.20 1.85 15.75
CA THR A 193 9.21 1.93 14.67
C THR A 193 9.09 0.63 13.87
N PHE A 194 10.10 -0.25 13.89
CA PHE A 194 10.06 -1.55 13.24
C PHE A 194 9.47 -2.63 14.15
N PRO A 195 8.86 -3.69 13.58
CA PRO A 195 8.41 -4.84 14.37
C PRO A 195 9.55 -5.42 15.22
N SER A 196 9.26 -5.77 16.48
CA SER A 196 10.22 -6.48 17.33
C SER A 196 10.51 -7.86 16.74
N THR A 197 11.79 -8.23 16.69
CA THR A 197 12.24 -9.58 16.33
C THR A 197 13.25 -10.07 17.36
N ASP A 198 13.63 -11.33 17.26
CA ASP A 198 14.70 -11.93 18.06
C ASP A 198 16.10 -11.40 17.71
N ALA A 199 16.22 -10.57 16.65
CA ALA A 199 17.47 -9.92 16.29
C ALA A 199 17.82 -8.81 17.30
N ALA A 200 18.72 -9.12 18.23
CA ALA A 200 19.10 -8.21 19.31
C ALA A 200 20.02 -7.04 18.88
N VAL A 201 20.68 -7.15 17.73
CA VAL A 201 21.75 -6.23 17.32
C VAL A 201 21.62 -5.91 15.83
N ARG A 202 21.77 -4.63 15.47
CA ARG A 202 21.77 -4.17 14.08
C ARG A 202 22.79 -4.96 13.27
N GLN A 203 24.06 -4.90 13.68
CA GLN A 203 25.13 -5.59 12.97
C GLN A 203 26.14 -6.20 13.94
N ALA A 204 26.28 -7.54 13.88
CA ALA A 204 27.30 -8.29 14.60
C ALA A 204 28.48 -8.57 13.66
N CYS A 205 29.70 -8.49 14.16
CA CYS A 205 30.91 -8.84 13.42
C CYS A 205 31.64 -10.03 14.05
N SER A 206 32.37 -10.78 13.23
CA SER A 206 33.22 -11.88 13.72
C SER A 206 34.46 -11.36 14.44
N THR A 207 35.21 -12.26 15.07
CA THR A 207 36.51 -11.95 15.66
C THR A 207 37.56 -11.54 14.62
N LYS A 208 37.37 -11.90 13.34
CA LYS A 208 38.22 -11.47 12.24
C LYS A 208 37.75 -10.09 11.76
N SER A 209 38.67 -9.11 11.81
CA SER A 209 38.41 -7.73 11.41
C SER A 209 37.78 -7.64 10.02
N GLY A 210 36.65 -6.94 9.90
CA GLY A 210 35.90 -6.73 8.66
C GLY A 210 34.95 -7.88 8.25
N TYR A 211 35.03 -9.05 8.89
CA TYR A 211 34.21 -10.20 8.52
C TYR A 211 32.95 -10.33 9.37
N TYR A 212 31.90 -10.87 8.76
CA TYR A 212 30.62 -11.17 9.37
C TYR A 212 30.66 -12.50 10.15
N PRO A 213 29.76 -12.74 11.11
CA PRO A 213 29.65 -13.98 11.85
C PRO A 213 29.45 -15.17 10.92
N ALA A 214 29.90 -16.36 11.33
CA ALA A 214 29.70 -17.58 10.57
C ALA A 214 28.20 -17.87 10.39
N SER A 215 27.82 -18.29 9.18
CA SER A 215 26.49 -18.79 8.86
C SER A 215 26.60 -20.10 8.05
N PRO A 216 25.54 -20.93 7.98
CA PRO A 216 25.57 -22.22 7.27
C PRO A 216 25.96 -22.10 5.78
N SER A 217 25.69 -20.94 5.17
CA SER A 217 25.90 -20.67 3.74
C SER A 217 27.29 -20.09 3.42
N CYS A 218 28.19 -20.01 4.40
CA CYS A 218 29.51 -19.41 4.21
C CYS A 218 30.63 -20.43 4.01
N TYR A 219 31.71 -19.95 3.38
CA TYR A 219 32.95 -20.68 3.20
C TYR A 219 33.52 -21.22 4.53
N LYS A 220 34.11 -22.42 4.52
CA LYS A 220 34.69 -23.07 5.70
C LYS A 220 35.84 -22.23 6.28
N GLY A 221 35.61 -21.55 7.40
CA GLY A 221 36.63 -20.73 8.07
C GLY A 221 36.19 -19.96 9.30
N GLY A 222 35.01 -20.27 9.88
CA GLY A 222 34.51 -19.63 11.11
C GLY A 222 34.10 -18.16 10.98
N SER A 223 34.09 -17.59 9.77
CA SER A 223 33.63 -16.22 9.48
C SER A 223 33.15 -16.10 8.02
N CYS A 224 32.31 -15.11 7.76
CA CYS A 224 31.70 -14.85 6.46
C CYS A 224 32.23 -13.56 5.86
N ALA A 225 32.50 -13.55 4.56
CA ALA A 225 32.86 -12.31 3.87
C ALA A 225 31.64 -11.42 3.58
N TYR A 226 30.45 -12.02 3.43
CA TYR A 226 29.20 -11.34 3.16
C TYR A 226 28.25 -11.41 4.36
N ASP A 227 27.34 -10.45 4.44
CA ASP A 227 26.31 -10.38 5.49
C ASP A 227 25.13 -11.31 5.17
N TYR A 228 24.98 -12.39 5.94
CA TYR A 228 23.94 -13.42 5.71
C TYR A 228 23.79 -13.82 4.23
N PRO A 229 24.84 -14.39 3.61
CA PRO A 229 24.78 -14.77 2.21
C PRO A 229 23.80 -15.92 2.01
N MET A 230 22.90 -15.79 1.03
CA MET A 230 22.00 -16.87 0.62
C MET A 230 22.52 -17.57 -0.64
N GLY A 231 22.22 -18.86 -0.77
CA GLY A 231 22.68 -19.67 -1.90
C GLY A 231 24.20 -19.85 -1.96
N SER A 232 24.73 -20.08 -3.17
CA SER A 232 26.16 -20.36 -3.40
C SER A 232 27.05 -19.12 -3.36
N CYS A 233 26.49 -17.92 -3.28
CA CYS A 233 27.28 -16.69 -3.38
C CYS A 233 28.25 -16.53 -2.19
N GLY A 234 27.90 -17.05 -1.01
CA GLY A 234 28.74 -17.05 0.19
C GLY A 234 29.93 -18.00 0.14
N LEU A 235 30.00 -18.87 -0.88
CA LEU A 235 31.10 -19.81 -1.11
C LEU A 235 32.17 -19.24 -2.05
N VAL A 236 31.87 -18.13 -2.72
CA VAL A 236 32.78 -17.49 -3.68
C VAL A 236 33.64 -16.45 -2.95
N GLY A 237 34.89 -16.31 -3.37
CA GLY A 237 35.78 -15.27 -2.87
C GLY A 237 35.31 -13.87 -3.26
N VAL A 238 35.72 -12.87 -2.48
CA VAL A 238 35.36 -11.47 -2.72
C VAL A 238 36.27 -10.86 -3.78
N ALA A 239 35.68 -10.34 -4.85
CA ALA A 239 36.36 -9.53 -5.85
C ALA A 239 36.22 -8.03 -5.54
N GLY A 240 36.99 -7.19 -6.23
CA GLY A 240 36.89 -5.73 -6.08
C GLY A 240 35.49 -5.19 -6.40
N ASN A 241 34.82 -5.77 -7.39
CA ASN A 241 33.47 -5.35 -7.82
C ASN A 241 32.34 -6.12 -7.11
N SER A 242 32.67 -6.98 -6.14
CA SER A 242 31.63 -7.65 -5.35
C SER A 242 30.84 -6.63 -4.54
N MET A 243 29.51 -6.79 -4.50
CA MET A 243 28.60 -5.87 -3.83
C MET A 243 27.51 -6.56 -3.02
N GLY A 244 26.99 -5.85 -2.02
CA GLY A 244 25.82 -6.25 -1.23
C GLY A 244 24.48 -6.02 -1.95
N CYS A 245 23.43 -6.70 -1.50
CA CYS A 245 22.10 -6.70 -2.11
C CYS A 245 21.12 -5.66 -1.57
N ALA A 246 21.49 -4.84 -0.59
CA ALA A 246 20.55 -3.90 0.03
C ALA A 246 19.83 -2.97 -0.98
N LYS A 247 20.53 -2.53 -2.04
CA LYS A 247 19.92 -1.76 -3.15
C LYS A 247 18.78 -2.54 -3.82
N ALA A 248 19.08 -3.73 -4.32
CA ALA A 248 18.13 -4.56 -5.06
C ALA A 248 16.96 -4.98 -4.17
N PHE A 249 17.26 -5.31 -2.91
CA PHE A 249 16.28 -5.70 -1.91
C PHE A 249 15.30 -4.56 -1.62
N HIS A 250 15.80 -3.34 -1.39
CA HIS A 250 14.93 -2.18 -1.23
C HIS A 250 14.11 -1.89 -2.49
N GLN A 251 14.71 -1.96 -3.68
CA GLN A 251 14.01 -1.77 -4.95
C GLN A 251 12.84 -2.75 -5.13
N HIS A 252 13.02 -4.01 -4.72
CA HIS A 252 11.97 -5.02 -4.80
C HIS A 252 10.72 -4.64 -3.97
N PHE A 253 10.90 -4.27 -2.70
CA PHE A 253 9.79 -3.83 -1.85
C PHE A 253 9.20 -2.50 -2.30
N SER A 254 10.06 -1.54 -2.63
CA SER A 254 9.67 -0.21 -3.10
C SER A 254 8.81 -0.29 -4.37
N TYR A 255 9.25 -1.05 -5.38
CA TYR A 255 8.51 -1.21 -6.63
C TYR A 255 7.14 -1.85 -6.41
N SER A 256 7.07 -2.90 -5.60
CA SER A 256 5.82 -3.58 -5.27
C SER A 256 4.86 -2.65 -4.54
N MET A 257 5.34 -1.91 -3.55
CA MET A 257 4.53 -0.95 -2.78
C MET A 257 4.05 0.23 -3.63
N ARG A 258 4.90 0.76 -4.53
CA ARG A 258 4.50 1.81 -5.48
C ARG A 258 3.44 1.32 -6.45
N SER A 259 3.55 0.08 -6.93
CA SER A 259 2.56 -0.51 -7.84
C SER A 259 1.20 -0.66 -7.16
N VAL A 260 1.17 -1.17 -5.92
CA VAL A 260 -0.06 -1.20 -5.11
C VAL A 260 -0.63 0.20 -4.91
N SER A 261 0.22 1.17 -4.57
CA SER A 261 -0.18 2.56 -4.33
C SER A 261 -0.77 3.24 -5.57
N LEU A 262 -0.14 3.03 -6.74
CA LEU A 262 -0.66 3.50 -8.03
C LEU A 262 -1.97 2.81 -8.39
N GLY A 263 -2.11 1.51 -8.10
CA GLY A 263 -3.37 0.78 -8.23
C GLY A 263 -4.47 1.38 -7.36
N LEU A 264 -4.18 1.64 -6.08
CA LEU A 264 -5.11 2.30 -5.14
C LEU A 264 -5.58 3.66 -5.66
N MET A 265 -4.67 4.51 -6.14
CA MET A 265 -5.03 5.81 -6.72
C MET A 265 -5.81 5.64 -8.03
N GLY A 266 -5.40 4.73 -8.91
CA GLY A 266 -6.06 4.47 -10.18
C GLY A 266 -7.50 3.97 -10.02
N MET A 267 -7.74 3.14 -9.00
CA MET A 267 -9.09 2.66 -8.65
C MET A 267 -10.06 3.79 -8.29
N THR A 268 -9.58 4.99 -7.94
CA THR A 268 -10.46 6.15 -7.65
C THR A 268 -11.13 6.75 -8.89
N SER A 269 -10.66 6.41 -10.10
CA SER A 269 -11.27 6.85 -11.36
C SER A 269 -12.73 6.38 -11.49
N LEU A 270 -13.02 5.15 -11.04
CA LEU A 270 -14.36 4.57 -11.07
C LEU A 270 -15.35 5.31 -10.14
N PRO A 271 -15.11 5.43 -8.81
CA PRO A 271 -16.01 6.18 -7.92
C PRO A 271 -16.10 7.66 -8.30
N LEU A 272 -15.04 8.28 -8.85
CA LEU A 272 -15.14 9.64 -9.39
C LEU A 272 -16.14 9.73 -10.53
N LEU A 273 -16.14 8.77 -11.46
CA LEU A 273 -17.15 8.68 -12.51
C LEU A 273 -18.56 8.51 -11.92
N MET A 274 -18.72 7.68 -10.88
CA MET A 274 -20.02 7.47 -10.23
C MET A 274 -20.53 8.72 -9.51
N VAL A 275 -19.64 9.52 -8.90
CA VAL A 275 -19.95 10.85 -8.35
C VAL A 275 -20.50 11.76 -9.45
N LEU A 276 -19.84 11.82 -10.61
CA LEU A 276 -20.27 12.66 -11.74
C LEU A 276 -21.65 12.21 -12.28
N LEU A 277 -21.86 10.90 -12.45
CA LEU A 277 -23.14 10.35 -12.90
C LEU A 277 -24.27 10.62 -11.90
N SER A 278 -23.98 10.50 -10.60
CA SER A 278 -24.92 10.82 -9.53
C SER A 278 -25.29 12.30 -9.51
N LEU A 279 -24.33 13.21 -9.70
CA LEU A 279 -24.58 14.64 -9.86
C LEU A 279 -25.45 14.93 -11.09
N CYS A 280 -25.15 14.33 -12.24
CA CYS A 280 -25.98 14.47 -13.44
C CYS A 280 -27.42 14.03 -13.19
N LEU A 281 -27.62 12.89 -12.51
CA LEU A 281 -28.96 12.41 -12.16
C LEU A 281 -29.67 13.35 -11.18
N LEU A 282 -28.96 13.90 -10.20
CA LEU A 282 -29.49 14.84 -9.22
C LEU A 282 -30.02 16.09 -9.90
N PHE A 283 -29.25 16.70 -10.80
CA PHE A 283 -29.70 17.88 -11.57
C PHE A 283 -30.83 17.56 -12.54
N LYS A 284 -30.83 16.37 -13.15
CA LYS A 284 -31.87 15.95 -14.10
C LYS A 284 -33.23 15.69 -13.45
N ARG A 285 -33.28 15.38 -12.15
CA ARG A 285 -34.52 15.09 -11.42
C ARG A 285 -35.25 16.34 -10.89
N LYS A 286 -35.01 17.54 -11.44
CA LYS A 286 -35.44 18.84 -10.94
C LYS A 286 -36.79 18.89 -10.21
N ASP A 287 -37.83 18.22 -10.72
CA ASP A 287 -39.22 18.42 -10.26
C ASP A 287 -39.85 17.25 -9.47
N GLU A 288 -39.15 16.13 -9.24
CA GLU A 288 -39.73 14.93 -8.59
C GLU A 288 -38.91 14.50 -7.37
N ASP A 289 -39.22 15.04 -6.18
CA ASP A 289 -38.81 14.41 -4.92
C ASP A 289 -39.99 13.60 -4.38
N VAL A 290 -39.95 12.29 -4.61
CA VAL A 290 -40.93 11.38 -4.00
C VAL A 290 -40.37 10.97 -2.65
N LEU A 291 -40.91 11.56 -1.57
CA LEU A 291 -40.68 11.03 -0.23
C LEU A 291 -41.17 9.57 -0.21
N PRO A 292 -40.39 8.62 0.34
CA PRO A 292 -40.86 7.25 0.48
C PRO A 292 -42.16 7.29 1.30
N SER A 293 -43.26 6.82 0.70
CA SER A 293 -44.48 6.64 1.47
C SER A 293 -44.15 5.65 2.59
N MET A 294 -44.34 6.06 3.86
CA MET A 294 -44.13 5.23 5.07
C MET A 294 -45.11 4.03 5.15
N THR A 295 -45.56 3.51 4.01
CA THR A 295 -46.60 2.51 3.86
C THR A 295 -46.17 1.07 4.18
N THR A 296 -44.94 0.83 4.63
CA THR A 296 -44.50 -0.52 5.05
C THR A 296 -44.97 -0.93 6.45
N SER A 297 -45.73 -0.08 7.15
CA SER A 297 -46.38 -0.45 8.42
C SER A 297 -47.81 0.11 8.53
N GLY A 298 -48.74 -0.50 7.78
CA GLY A 298 -50.11 -0.82 8.21
C GLY A 298 -51.11 0.25 8.66
N MET A 299 -50.77 1.51 8.92
CA MET A 299 -51.75 2.47 9.46
C MET A 299 -51.54 3.88 8.88
N PHE A 300 -52.64 4.43 8.36
CA PHE A 300 -52.83 5.79 7.81
C PHE A 300 -52.43 6.05 6.35
N HIS A 301 -53.45 5.98 5.49
CA HIS A 301 -53.46 6.55 4.16
C HIS A 301 -53.47 8.08 4.23
N SER A 302 -52.30 8.71 4.09
CA SER A 302 -52.21 10.06 3.55
C SER A 302 -51.09 10.10 2.53
N ARG A 303 -51.44 10.15 1.24
CA ARG A 303 -50.50 10.45 0.15
C ARG A 303 -50.21 11.96 0.21
N ALA A 304 -49.31 12.39 1.08
CA ALA A 304 -48.78 13.75 1.02
C ALA A 304 -47.85 13.86 -0.19
N ARG A 305 -48.40 14.25 -1.34
CA ARG A 305 -47.61 14.71 -2.48
C ARG A 305 -47.19 16.14 -2.19
N VAL A 306 -45.89 16.37 -2.00
CA VAL A 306 -45.35 17.73 -1.91
C VAL A 306 -45.23 18.26 -3.33
N TYR A 307 -46.22 19.06 -3.75
CA TYR A 307 -46.21 19.71 -5.05
C TYR A 307 -45.27 20.91 -5.03
N VAL A 308 -44.44 21.05 -6.06
CA VAL A 308 -43.64 22.26 -6.26
C VAL A 308 -44.60 23.40 -6.62
N ALA A 309 -44.26 24.64 -6.25
CA ALA A 309 -45.11 25.82 -6.49
C ALA A 309 -45.61 25.97 -7.94
N GLY A 310 -44.87 25.44 -8.93
CA GLY A 310 -45.30 25.40 -10.33
C GLY A 310 -46.50 24.49 -10.61
N ASP A 311 -46.57 23.34 -9.95
CA ASP A 311 -47.68 22.38 -10.09
C ASP A 311 -48.93 22.89 -9.36
N VAL A 312 -48.76 23.54 -8.21
CA VAL A 312 -49.86 24.22 -7.51
C VAL A 312 -50.50 25.28 -8.42
N ARG A 313 -49.70 26.13 -9.08
CA ARG A 313 -50.20 27.12 -10.06
C ARG A 313 -50.83 26.53 -11.32
N ARG A 314 -50.57 25.25 -11.63
CA ARG A 314 -51.21 24.54 -12.74
C ARG A 314 -52.55 23.96 -12.33
N ILE A 315 -52.61 23.38 -11.13
CA ILE A 315 -53.84 22.87 -10.53
C ILE A 315 -54.83 24.02 -10.33
N GLU A 316 -54.37 25.16 -9.77
CA GLU A 316 -55.19 26.37 -9.60
C GLU A 316 -55.75 26.94 -10.92
N ARG A 317 -55.14 26.60 -12.07
CA ARG A 317 -55.60 27.05 -13.39
C ARG A 317 -56.63 26.14 -14.04
N ILE A 318 -56.87 24.95 -13.50
CA ILE A 318 -57.81 23.96 -14.05
C ILE A 318 -59.20 24.10 -13.39
N ASP A 319 -59.28 24.79 -12.24
CA ASP A 319 -60.53 25.01 -11.49
C ASP A 319 -61.28 26.31 -11.86
N PHE A 320 -60.95 26.92 -13.00
CA PHE A 320 -61.67 28.06 -13.61
C PHE A 320 -61.98 27.77 -15.08
#